data_AF-A0A7V9RRS3-F1
#
_entry.id   AF-A0A7V9RRS3-F1
#
_cell.length_a   1.000
_cell.length_b   1.000
_cell.length_c   1.000
_cell.angle_alpha   90.00
_cell.angle_beta   90.00
_cell.angle_gamma   90.00
#
_symmetry.space_group_name_H-M   'P 1'
#
loop_
_entity.id
_entity.type
_entity.pdbx_description
1 polymer ?
#
loop_
_entity_poly.entity_id
_entity_poly.type
_entity_poly.pdbx_seq_one_letter_code
_entity_poly.pdbx_strand_id
1 'polypeptide(L)'
;MSDRELQTLASGGHYFEAPRWHDGRWWVSDFYSHTVSTVTTDGVQETVCEVPGQPSGLGWLPDGSLVISSMTDHRVLRRTPEGQVEEYADLTKHCGGKLNDLVVDSNGRIFAGNFGFDLMSGADPATASLVRIDRDGSVHIAALDLHFPNGAVVTPDGSTLIVGETLG
;
A
#
# COMPACT_ATOMS: atom_id res chain seq x y z
N MET A 1 -31.61 12.23 -9.80
CA MET A 1 -30.26 11.66 -9.61
C MET A 1 -29.52 11.92 -10.92
N SER A 2 -28.35 12.55 -10.89
CA SER A 2 -27.51 12.67 -12.09
C SER A 2 -26.99 11.27 -12.43
N ASP A 3 -27.21 10.81 -13.66
CA ASP A 3 -26.60 9.56 -14.12
C ASP A 3 -25.08 9.68 -14.03
N ARG A 4 -24.46 8.72 -13.33
CA ARG A 4 -23.01 8.60 -13.26
C ARG A 4 -22.58 7.61 -14.33
N GLU A 5 -21.84 8.09 -15.31
CA GLU A 5 -21.24 7.24 -16.34
C GLU A 5 -19.82 6.83 -15.90
N LEU A 6 -19.52 5.53 -15.97
CA LEU A 6 -18.18 5.01 -15.71
C LEU A 6 -17.42 4.94 -17.03
N GLN A 7 -16.22 5.49 -17.05
CA GLN A 7 -15.33 5.45 -18.20
C GLN A 7 -13.99 4.83 -17.80
N THR A 8 -13.49 3.92 -18.64
CA THR A 8 -12.16 3.33 -18.44
C THR A 8 -11.10 4.38 -18.72
N LEU A 9 -10.31 4.72 -17.70
CA LEU A 9 -9.22 5.67 -17.82
C LEU A 9 -7.96 5.05 -18.46
N ALA A 10 -7.57 3.86 -17.99
CA ALA A 10 -6.40 3.14 -18.47
C ALA A 10 -6.64 1.62 -18.42
N SER A 11 -5.94 0.88 -19.27
CA SER A 11 -5.97 -0.58 -19.37
C SER A 11 -4.56 -1.11 -19.65
N GLY A 12 -4.38 -2.43 -19.65
CA GLY A 12 -3.09 -3.07 -19.94
C GLY A 12 -2.22 -3.40 -18.71
N GLY A 13 -2.67 -3.03 -17.50
CA GLY A 13 -2.10 -3.56 -16.27
C GLY A 13 -2.45 -5.03 -16.04
N HIS A 14 -1.68 -5.69 -15.19
CA HIS A 14 -1.87 -7.10 -14.86
C HIS A 14 -2.67 -7.27 -13.57
N TYR A 15 -2.39 -6.46 -12.55
CA TYR A 15 -3.24 -6.35 -11.36
C TYR A 15 -2.96 -5.05 -10.60
N PHE A 16 -3.77 -4.03 -10.89
CA PHE A 16 -3.64 -2.73 -10.24
C PHE A 16 -4.09 -2.78 -8.78
N GLU A 17 -3.31 -2.11 -7.94
CA GLU A 17 -3.57 -1.93 -6.52
C GLU A 17 -3.31 -0.49 -6.09
N ALA A 18 -3.83 -0.17 -4.90
CA ALA A 18 -3.61 1.09 -4.19
C ALA A 18 -3.66 2.36 -5.06
N PRO A 19 -4.76 2.61 -5.82
CA PRO A 19 -4.88 3.86 -6.55
C PRO A 19 -4.86 5.05 -5.60
N ARG A 20 -4.03 6.06 -5.91
CA ARG A 20 -3.93 7.31 -5.15
C ARG A 20 -3.87 8.50 -6.11
N TRP A 21 -4.57 9.58 -5.77
CA TRP A 21 -4.46 10.84 -6.52
C TRP A 21 -3.41 11.73 -5.85
N HIS A 22 -2.38 12.12 -6.61
CA HIS A 22 -1.31 12.97 -6.11
C HIS A 22 -0.70 13.79 -7.25
N ASP A 23 -0.52 15.09 -7.03
CA ASP A 23 0.08 16.04 -7.99
C ASP A 23 -0.47 15.96 -9.42
N GLY A 24 -1.80 15.88 -9.53
CA GLY A 24 -2.51 15.92 -10.82
C GLY A 24 -2.48 14.60 -11.60
N ARG A 25 -2.01 13.50 -10.99
CA ARG A 25 -1.97 12.18 -11.60
C ARG A 25 -2.53 11.12 -10.67
N TRP A 26 -3.04 10.04 -11.26
CA TRP A 26 -3.24 8.79 -10.54
C TRP A 26 -1.89 8.09 -10.38
N TRP A 27 -1.68 7.49 -9.22
CA TRP A 27 -0.58 6.60 -8.91
C TRP A 27 -1.17 5.24 -8.62
N VAL A 28 -0.58 4.19 -9.18
CA VAL A 28 -1.02 2.81 -9.03
C VAL A 28 0.18 1.90 -8.88
N SER A 29 0.08 0.89 -8.03
CA SER A 29 0.97 -0.26 -8.09
C SER A 29 0.37 -1.31 -9.02
N ASP A 30 1.21 -2.08 -9.70
CA ASP A 30 0.81 -3.27 -10.43
C ASP A 30 1.65 -4.45 -9.95
N PHE A 31 1.03 -5.32 -9.16
CA PHE A 31 1.79 -6.30 -8.39
C PHE A 31 2.40 -7.39 -9.28
N TYR A 32 1.75 -7.74 -10.39
CA TYR A 32 2.26 -8.73 -11.35
C TYR A 32 3.20 -8.11 -12.39
N SER A 33 3.08 -6.80 -12.65
CA SER A 33 4.08 -6.07 -13.44
C SER A 33 5.32 -5.68 -12.64
N HIS A 34 5.29 -5.79 -11.31
CA HIS A 34 6.38 -5.36 -10.42
C HIS A 34 6.72 -3.87 -10.55
N THR A 35 5.72 -3.00 -10.77
CA THR A 35 5.95 -1.58 -11.00
C THR A 35 5.00 -0.70 -10.19
N VAL A 36 5.47 0.51 -9.89
CA VAL A 36 4.61 1.65 -9.56
C VAL A 36 4.59 2.57 -10.76
N SER A 37 3.39 2.96 -11.19
CA SER A 37 3.17 3.82 -12.36
C SER A 37 2.32 5.03 -12.00
N THR A 38 2.47 6.10 -12.76
CA THR A 38 1.47 7.16 -12.83
C THR A 38 0.59 6.99 -14.04
N VAL A 39 -0.64 7.51 -13.96
CA VAL A 39 -1.59 7.60 -15.06
C VAL A 39 -2.16 9.02 -15.09
N THR A 40 -2.03 9.70 -16.21
CA THR A 40 -2.62 11.03 -16.42
C THR A 40 -4.14 10.95 -16.60
N THR A 41 -4.83 12.09 -16.56
CA THR A 41 -6.30 12.15 -16.74
C THR A 41 -6.78 11.79 -18.15
N ASP A 42 -5.87 11.75 -19.14
CA ASP A 42 -6.10 11.26 -20.50
C ASP A 42 -5.61 9.81 -20.71
N GLY A 43 -5.22 9.11 -19.64
CA GLY A 43 -4.94 7.68 -19.66
C GLY A 43 -3.51 7.30 -20.04
N VAL A 44 -2.57 8.25 -20.09
CA VAL A 44 -1.16 7.98 -20.37
C VAL A 44 -0.49 7.42 -19.12
N GLN A 45 -0.02 6.18 -19.21
CA GLN A 45 0.70 5.50 -18.13
C GLN A 45 2.22 5.65 -18.28
N GLU A 46 2.90 5.96 -17.18
CA GLU A 46 4.36 6.04 -17.08
C GLU A 46 4.86 5.29 -15.84
N THR A 47 5.78 4.34 -16.03
CA THR A 47 6.44 3.63 -14.93
C THR A 47 7.37 4.57 -14.17
N VAL A 48 7.19 4.65 -12.85
CA VAL A 48 7.97 5.53 -11.96
C VAL A 48 9.11 4.78 -11.26
N CYS A 49 8.88 3.52 -10.89
CA CYS A 49 9.92 2.63 -10.36
C CYS A 49 9.50 1.15 -10.45
N GLU A 50 10.49 0.27 -10.41
CA GLU A 50 10.32 -1.17 -10.28
C GLU A 50 10.42 -1.60 -8.81
N VAL A 51 9.61 -2.58 -8.43
CA VAL A 51 9.57 -3.19 -7.10
C VAL A 51 9.51 -4.71 -7.27
N PRO A 52 10.68 -5.40 -7.28
CA PRO A 52 10.74 -6.84 -7.50
C PRO A 52 9.90 -7.65 -6.50
N GLY A 53 9.73 -7.16 -5.27
CA GLY A 53 8.93 -7.83 -4.25
C GLY A 53 7.41 -7.65 -4.36
N GLN A 54 6.89 -7.23 -5.53
CA GLN A 54 5.46 -7.02 -5.83
C GLN A 54 4.85 -5.84 -5.03
N PRO A 55 4.63 -4.68 -5.65
CA PRO A 55 4.06 -3.53 -4.96
C PRO A 55 2.54 -3.68 -4.75
N SER A 56 2.03 -3.43 -3.55
CA SER A 56 0.60 -3.57 -3.22
C SER A 56 -0.04 -2.36 -2.54
N GLY A 57 0.74 -1.45 -1.97
CA GLY A 57 0.27 -0.33 -1.15
C GLY A 57 1.12 0.91 -1.32
N LEU A 58 0.47 2.09 -1.32
CA LEU A 58 1.10 3.38 -1.62
C LEU A 58 0.65 4.49 -0.65
N GLY A 59 1.58 5.35 -0.25
CA GLY A 59 1.29 6.57 0.51
C GLY A 59 2.46 7.56 0.54
N TRP A 60 2.23 8.78 1.01
CA TRP A 60 3.26 9.84 1.02
C TRP A 60 3.63 10.26 2.42
N LEU A 61 4.94 10.34 2.67
CA LEU A 61 5.49 10.97 3.86
C LEU A 61 5.41 12.51 3.74
N PRO A 62 5.44 13.25 4.88
CA PRO A 62 5.38 14.71 4.88
C PRO A 62 6.50 15.42 4.10
N ASP A 63 7.62 14.73 3.83
CA ASP A 63 8.73 15.27 3.04
C ASP A 63 8.57 15.05 1.52
N GLY A 64 7.42 14.52 1.08
CA GLY A 64 7.12 14.25 -0.32
C GLY A 64 7.63 12.90 -0.81
N SER A 65 8.30 12.11 0.02
CA SER A 65 8.70 10.75 -0.36
C SER A 65 7.49 9.83 -0.47
N LEU A 66 7.46 9.00 -1.51
CA LEU A 66 6.50 7.92 -1.65
C LEU A 66 6.99 6.72 -0.81
N VAL A 67 6.09 6.09 -0.06
CA VAL A 67 6.32 4.79 0.57
C VAL A 67 5.50 3.72 -0.14
N ILE A 68 6.11 2.55 -0.30
CA ILE A 68 5.59 1.45 -1.10
C ILE A 68 5.70 0.18 -0.27
N SER A 69 4.62 -0.60 -0.13
CA SER A 69 4.76 -1.95 0.38
C SER A 69 5.32 -2.86 -0.72
N SER A 70 6.36 -3.60 -0.38
CA SER A 70 6.93 -4.69 -1.17
C SER A 70 6.48 -5.99 -0.53
N MET A 71 5.50 -6.62 -1.18
CA MET A 71 4.64 -7.64 -0.60
C MET A 71 5.36 -8.93 -0.22
N THR A 72 6.20 -9.47 -1.10
CA THR A 72 6.75 -10.82 -0.96
C THR A 72 7.98 -10.91 -0.07
N ASP A 73 8.70 -9.79 0.09
CA ASP A 73 9.87 -9.67 0.97
C ASP A 73 9.57 -8.88 2.26
N HIS A 74 8.30 -8.54 2.49
CA HIS A 74 7.79 -7.86 3.68
C HIS A 74 8.56 -6.56 3.99
N ARG A 75 8.88 -5.79 2.95
CA ARG A 75 9.56 -4.49 3.10
C ARG A 75 8.60 -3.34 2.88
N VAL A 76 8.81 -2.26 3.61
CA VAL A 76 8.38 -0.94 3.17
C VAL A 76 9.56 -0.27 2.51
N LEU A 77 9.39 0.14 1.26
CA LEU A 77 10.37 0.91 0.52
C LEU A 77 10.01 2.39 0.59
N ARG A 78 11.02 3.26 0.48
CA ARG A 78 10.87 4.69 0.32
C ARG A 78 11.48 5.11 -1.00
N ARG A 79 10.71 5.81 -1.81
CA ARG A 79 11.20 6.54 -2.99
C ARG A 79 11.27 8.03 -2.68
N THR A 80 12.47 8.61 -2.72
CA THR A 80 12.64 10.06 -2.51
C THR A 80 12.04 10.87 -3.67
N PRO A 81 11.79 12.18 -3.51
CA PRO A 81 11.36 13.04 -4.61
C PRO A 81 12.30 13.00 -5.82
N GLU A 82 13.60 12.82 -5.58
CA GLU A 82 14.66 12.68 -6.61
C GLU A 82 14.66 11.30 -7.28
N GLY A 83 13.86 10.35 -6.78
CA GLY A 83 13.64 9.04 -7.37
C GLY A 83 14.57 7.93 -6.89
N GLN A 84 15.38 8.17 -5.84
CA GLN A 84 16.13 7.10 -5.19
C GLN A 84 15.17 6.19 -4.42
N VAL A 85 15.33 4.87 -4.57
CA VAL A 85 14.52 3.87 -3.86
C VAL A 85 15.41 3.14 -2.86
N GLU A 86 14.99 3.12 -1.60
CA GLU A 86 15.70 2.45 -0.51
C GLU A 86 14.73 1.70 0.42
N GLU A 87 15.25 0.76 1.20
CA GLU A 87 14.48 0.12 2.26
C GLU A 87 14.20 1.15 3.38
N TYR A 88 12.93 1.26 3.77
CA TYR A 88 12.48 2.10 4.87
C TYR A 88 12.28 1.29 6.16
N ALA A 89 11.72 0.09 6.05
CA ALA A 89 11.50 -0.81 7.18
C ALA A 89 11.40 -2.29 6.77
N ASP A 90 11.87 -3.17 7.66
CA ASP A 90 11.69 -4.62 7.60
C ASP A 90 10.53 -5.05 8.50
N LEU A 91 9.47 -5.62 7.90
CA LEU A 91 8.28 -6.10 8.60
C LEU A 91 8.19 -7.63 8.69
N THR A 92 9.22 -8.38 8.30
CA THR A 92 9.21 -9.85 8.25
C THR A 92 8.76 -10.48 9.57
N LYS A 93 9.15 -9.90 10.72
CA LYS A 93 8.79 -10.43 12.04
C LYS A 93 7.34 -10.17 12.45
N HIS A 94 6.61 -9.33 11.70
CA HIS A 94 5.25 -8.90 12.01
C HIS A 94 4.21 -9.45 11.03
N CYS A 95 4.65 -10.05 9.93
CA CYS A 95 3.81 -10.59 8.87
C CYS A 95 3.60 -12.10 9.06
N GLY A 96 2.34 -12.53 9.18
CA GLY A 96 1.95 -13.95 9.14
C GLY A 96 1.71 -14.47 7.72
N GLY A 97 1.51 -13.55 6.78
CA GLY A 97 1.47 -13.79 5.34
C GLY A 97 2.04 -12.59 4.59
N LYS A 98 1.85 -12.56 3.27
CA LYS A 98 2.29 -11.46 2.39
C LYS A 98 1.90 -10.07 2.92
N LEU A 99 2.80 -9.09 2.81
CA LEU A 99 2.51 -7.68 3.16
C LEU A 99 1.53 -7.08 2.15
N ASN A 100 0.55 -6.32 2.60
CA ASN A 100 -0.56 -5.85 1.78
C ASN A 100 -0.57 -4.31 1.62
N ASP A 101 -1.74 -3.69 1.56
CA ASP A 101 -1.88 -2.24 1.46
C ASP A 101 -1.34 -1.52 2.72
N LEU A 102 -1.00 -0.25 2.53
CA LEU A 102 -0.59 0.68 3.58
C LEU A 102 -1.26 2.05 3.43
N VAL A 103 -1.27 2.79 4.53
CA VAL A 103 -1.71 4.18 4.57
C VAL A 103 -0.75 4.99 5.43
N VAL A 104 -0.49 6.24 5.02
CA VAL A 104 0.29 7.20 5.80
C VAL A 104 -0.65 8.22 6.40
N ASP A 105 -0.51 8.49 7.70
CA ASP A 105 -1.29 9.52 8.37
C ASP A 105 -0.64 10.92 8.23
N SER A 106 -1.35 11.96 8.68
CA SER A 106 -0.87 13.35 8.62
C SER A 106 0.38 13.62 9.46
N ASN A 107 0.71 12.74 10.41
CA ASN A 107 1.92 12.84 11.23
C ASN A 107 3.10 12.09 10.60
N GLY A 108 2.90 11.43 9.45
CA GLY A 108 3.91 10.63 8.76
C GLY A 108 4.12 9.24 9.36
N ARG A 109 3.15 8.71 10.12
CA ARG A 109 3.17 7.31 10.57
C ARG A 109 2.56 6.43 9.50
N ILE A 110 3.18 5.27 9.25
CA ILE A 110 2.73 4.32 8.24
C ILE A 110 1.98 3.20 8.95
N PHE A 111 0.77 2.88 8.50
CA PHE A 111 0.04 1.70 8.94
C PHE A 111 0.00 0.70 7.80
N ALA A 112 0.43 -0.54 8.04
CA ALA A 112 0.54 -1.57 7.01
C ALA A 112 -0.10 -2.88 7.46
N GLY A 113 -0.93 -3.47 6.60
CA GLY A 113 -1.58 -4.76 6.81
C GLY A 113 -0.82 -5.92 6.17
N ASN A 114 -1.16 -7.15 6.54
CA ASN A 114 -0.67 -8.35 5.86
C ASN A 114 -1.78 -9.41 5.78
N PHE A 115 -1.56 -10.47 5.00
CA PHE A 115 -2.59 -11.47 4.74
C PHE A 115 -2.94 -12.30 5.98
N GLY A 116 -2.05 -12.37 6.99
CA GLY A 116 -2.20 -13.16 8.20
C GLY A 116 -1.71 -14.61 8.07
N PHE A 117 -1.75 -15.17 6.87
CA PHE A 117 -1.37 -16.56 6.59
C PHE A 117 -0.83 -16.71 5.15
N ASP A 118 -0.20 -17.84 4.86
CA ASP A 118 0.28 -18.17 3.52
C ASP A 118 -0.88 -18.66 2.62
N LEU A 119 -1.67 -17.69 2.15
CA LEU A 119 -2.78 -17.92 1.22
C LEU A 119 -2.33 -18.66 -0.05
N MET A 120 -1.10 -18.41 -0.52
CA MET A 120 -0.63 -18.94 -1.80
C MET A 120 -0.31 -20.43 -1.74
N SER A 121 0.10 -20.94 -0.57
CA SER A 121 0.26 -22.38 -0.34
C SER A 121 -1.03 -23.07 0.13
N GLY A 122 -2.10 -22.31 0.36
CA GLY A 122 -3.38 -22.83 0.86
C GLY A 122 -3.35 -23.19 2.35
N ALA A 123 -2.53 -22.48 3.14
CA ALA A 123 -2.53 -22.63 4.59
C ALA A 123 -3.91 -22.27 5.19
N ASP A 124 -4.20 -22.82 6.37
CA ASP A 124 -5.44 -22.49 7.09
C ASP A 124 -5.48 -20.97 7.40
N PRO A 125 -6.65 -20.31 7.23
CA PRO A 125 -6.78 -18.90 7.54
C PRO A 125 -6.39 -18.58 8.99
N ALA A 126 -5.57 -17.55 9.15
CA ALA A 126 -5.20 -16.97 10.44
C ALA A 126 -5.42 -15.45 10.41
N THR A 127 -5.63 -14.87 11.59
CA THR A 127 -5.72 -13.42 11.71
C THR A 127 -4.35 -12.76 11.51
N ALA A 128 -4.37 -11.48 11.15
CA ALA A 128 -3.20 -10.68 10.88
C ALA A 128 -3.02 -9.57 11.91
N SER A 129 -1.78 -9.15 12.08
CA SER A 129 -1.45 -7.88 12.72
C SER A 129 -1.59 -6.72 11.73
N LEU A 130 -1.95 -5.56 12.25
CA LEU A 130 -1.68 -4.28 11.59
C LEU A 130 -0.50 -3.64 12.31
N VAL A 131 0.55 -3.28 11.57
CA VAL A 131 1.72 -2.60 12.13
C VAL A 131 1.65 -1.10 11.92
N ARG A 132 2.23 -0.35 12.85
CA ARG A 132 2.54 1.07 12.72
C ARG A 132 4.04 1.26 12.69
N ILE A 133 4.54 1.97 11.68
CA ILE A 133 5.92 2.44 11.59
C ILE A 133 5.92 3.93 11.94
N ASP A 134 6.66 4.29 12.99
CA ASP A 134 6.86 5.69 13.37
C ASP A 134 8.01 6.31 12.57
N ARG A 135 8.08 7.65 12.55
CA ARG A 135 9.06 8.41 11.76
C ARG A 135 10.52 8.19 12.18
N ASP A 136 10.74 7.68 13.38
CA ASP A 136 12.06 7.27 13.87
C ASP A 136 12.46 5.86 13.42
N GLY A 137 11.61 5.20 12.63
CA GLY A 137 11.82 3.84 12.12
C GLY A 137 11.36 2.74 13.09
N SER A 138 10.82 3.10 14.26
CA SER A 138 10.31 2.08 15.20
C SER A 138 9.01 1.44 14.69
N VAL A 139 8.91 0.12 14.85
CA VAL A 139 7.76 -0.69 14.40
C VAL A 139 6.99 -1.18 15.61
N HIS A 140 5.67 -0.95 15.61
CA HIS A 140 4.76 -1.31 16.68
C HIS A 140 3.57 -2.09 16.12
N ILE A 141 2.99 -2.98 16.92
CA ILE A 141 1.69 -3.58 16.59
C ILE A 141 0.61 -2.56 16.96
N ALA A 142 -0.18 -2.13 15.97
CA ALA A 142 -1.28 -1.20 16.15
C ALA A 142 -2.61 -1.90 16.44
N ALA A 143 -2.81 -3.06 15.82
CA ALA A 143 -3.96 -3.93 16.06
C ALA A 143 -3.58 -5.39 15.80
N LEU A 144 -4.34 -6.29 16.41
CA LEU A 144 -4.27 -7.74 16.21
C LEU A 144 -5.65 -8.22 15.77
N ASP A 145 -5.72 -9.51 15.43
CA ASP A 145 -6.98 -10.22 15.18
C ASP A 145 -7.79 -9.70 13.98
N LEU A 146 -7.12 -9.10 12.99
CA LEU A 146 -7.75 -8.64 11.75
C LEU A 146 -7.81 -9.77 10.70
N HIS A 147 -8.93 -9.89 10.01
CA HIS A 147 -9.18 -10.85 8.95
C HIS A 147 -8.74 -10.31 7.59
N PHE A 148 -7.43 -10.41 7.33
CA PHE A 148 -6.81 -10.00 6.06
C PHE A 148 -7.03 -8.51 5.77
N PRO A 149 -6.42 -7.62 6.57
CA PRO A 149 -6.49 -6.17 6.38
C PRO A 149 -5.96 -5.74 5.03
N ASN A 150 -6.70 -4.85 4.39
CA ASN A 150 -6.48 -4.38 3.03
C ASN A 150 -6.55 -2.85 3.00
N GLY A 151 -7.33 -2.27 2.07
CA GLY A 151 -7.53 -0.84 1.96
C GLY A 151 -7.84 -0.16 3.30
N ALA A 152 -7.07 0.86 3.64
CA ALA A 152 -7.22 1.62 4.87
C ALA A 152 -7.21 3.13 4.61
N VAL A 153 -7.94 3.88 5.45
CA VAL A 153 -7.99 5.35 5.40
C VAL A 153 -7.94 5.92 6.81
N VAL A 154 -7.29 7.07 6.96
CA VAL A 154 -7.29 7.85 8.19
C VAL A 154 -8.29 8.99 8.03
N THR A 155 -9.11 9.24 9.05
CA THR A 155 -10.06 10.36 9.02
C THR A 155 -9.35 11.71 8.95
N PRO A 156 -9.99 12.76 8.39
CA PRO A 156 -9.34 14.06 8.21
C PRO A 156 -8.83 14.74 9.49
N ASP A 157 -9.44 14.43 10.64
CA ASP A 157 -9.01 14.89 11.96
C ASP A 157 -7.85 14.08 12.56
N GLY A 158 -7.41 13.02 11.85
CA GLY A 158 -6.33 12.12 12.26
C GLY A 158 -6.66 11.21 13.44
N SER A 159 -7.92 11.17 13.89
CA SER A 159 -8.30 10.48 15.14
C SER A 159 -8.66 9.00 14.93
N THR A 160 -9.09 8.63 13.73
CA THR A 160 -9.62 7.30 13.44
C THR A 160 -8.94 6.69 12.22
N LEU A 161 -8.46 5.46 12.38
CA LEU A 161 -8.06 4.59 11.28
C LEU A 161 -9.22 3.65 10.94
N ILE A 162 -9.63 3.63 9.69
CA ILE A 162 -10.64 2.71 9.16
C ILE A 162 -9.91 1.69 8.27
N VAL A 163 -10.12 0.42 8.53
CA VAL A 163 -9.48 -0.69 7.80
C VAL A 163 -10.57 -1.55 7.18
N GLY A 164 -10.46 -1.84 5.89
CA GLY A 164 -11.26 -2.86 5.23
C GLY A 164 -10.61 -4.23 5.38
N GLU A 165 -11.37 -5.21 5.86
CA GLU A 165 -10.93 -6.59 6.01
C GLU A 165 -11.46 -7.41 4.82
N THR A 166 -10.57 -8.15 4.15
CA THR A 166 -10.95 -8.92 2.95
C THR A 166 -11.84 -10.11 3.32
N LEU A 167 -11.68 -10.62 4.55
CA LEU A 167 -12.38 -11.79 5.06
C LEU A 167 -13.24 -11.47 6.31
N GLY A 168 -13.51 -10.18 6.58
CA GLY A 168 -14.20 -9.69 7.79
C GLY A 168 -15.09 -8.48 7.55
#